data_AF-A0A0C3RZP6-F1
#
_entry.id   AF-A0A0C3RZP6-F1
#
_cell.length_a   1.000
_cell.length_b   1.000
_cell.length_c   1.000
_cell.angle_alpha   90.00
_cell.angle_beta   90.00
_cell.angle_gamma   90.00
#
_symmetry.space_group_name_H-M   'P 1'
#
loop_
_entity.id
_entity.type
_entity.pdbx_description
1 polymer ?
#
loop_
_entity_poly.entity_id
_entity_poly.type
_entity_poly.pdbx_seq_one_letter_code
_entity_poly.pdbx_strand_id
1 'polypeptide(L)'
;MEYQGFFQMDKVFPQEDSERIHKMIMNQASTFRGHLRDRFSPHIAGLYGFGSDTADKSVEEANVKRYHYLLEGSPPRYCYKFWDQTTPEGYAQHPLLMSSLQEYLFSGPLDIGSRNQHQFNPVPLPTIAFLFTIVRFCLDKWKHGKLNNKLKFTETEYGDSKDLPFRNHLDWVKEWSEMMPDAVRRLRVVLFNQLL
;
A
#
# COMPACT_ATOMS: atom_id res chain seq x y z
N MET A 1 -37.42 10.45 -35.38
CA MET A 1 -36.95 11.29 -34.27
C MET A 1 -35.86 10.48 -33.59
N GLU A 2 -34.65 10.58 -34.15
CA GLU A 2 -33.51 9.72 -33.81
C GLU A 2 -32.72 10.37 -32.68
N TYR A 3 -32.53 9.62 -31.59
CA TYR A 3 -31.59 9.97 -30.53
C TYR A 3 -30.17 9.60 -30.98
N GLN A 4 -29.41 10.61 -31.42
CA GLN A 4 -27.95 10.55 -31.44
C GLN A 4 -27.42 11.43 -30.31
N GLY A 5 -26.75 10.82 -29.35
CA GLY A 5 -26.07 11.50 -28.25
C GLY A 5 -24.91 10.65 -27.77
N PHE A 6 -23.74 10.93 -28.34
CA PHE A 6 -22.45 10.30 -28.11
C PHE A 6 -22.18 9.98 -26.63
N PHE A 7 -22.00 8.69 -26.31
CA PHE A 7 -21.22 8.30 -25.13
C PHE A 7 -19.75 8.62 -25.43
N GLN A 8 -19.27 9.72 -24.86
CA GLN A 8 -17.86 10.06 -24.90
C GLN A 8 -17.10 9.09 -23.98
N MET A 9 -16.60 8.00 -24.57
CA MET A 9 -15.51 7.22 -23.98
C MET A 9 -14.22 8.00 -24.15
N ASP A 10 -13.71 8.58 -23.06
CA ASP A 10 -12.40 9.25 -23.02
C ASP A 10 -11.96 9.32 -21.55
N LYS A 11 -10.87 8.73 -21.04
CA LYS A 11 -9.69 8.07 -21.62
C LYS A 11 -9.25 7.00 -20.61
N VAL A 12 -8.96 5.79 -21.09
CA VAL A 12 -8.12 4.84 -20.35
C VAL A 12 -6.75 5.49 -20.25
N PHE A 13 -6.30 5.78 -19.02
CA PHE A 13 -4.99 6.40 -18.80
C PHE A 13 -3.89 5.48 -19.36
N PRO A 14 -3.03 5.96 -20.27
CA PRO A 14 -1.95 5.17 -20.83
C PRO A 14 -1.02 4.65 -19.72
N GLN A 15 -0.55 3.41 -19.89
CA GLN A 15 0.37 2.73 -18.99
C GLN A 15 1.69 3.53 -18.77
N GLU A 16 2.04 4.41 -19.70
CA GLU A 16 3.25 5.26 -19.65
C GLU A 16 3.26 6.28 -18.49
N ASP A 17 2.11 6.82 -18.06
CA ASP A 17 2.03 7.75 -16.92
C ASP A 17 2.27 7.02 -15.58
N SER A 18 1.96 5.72 -15.53
CA SER A 18 2.23 4.85 -14.39
C SER A 18 3.72 4.63 -14.17
N GLU A 19 4.54 4.60 -15.24
CA GLU A 19 5.99 4.39 -15.11
C GLU A 19 6.70 5.63 -14.57
N ARG A 20 6.28 6.83 -14.98
CA ARG A 20 6.86 8.07 -14.45
C ARG A 20 6.53 8.22 -12.97
N ILE A 21 5.30 7.93 -12.57
CA ILE A 21 4.91 7.94 -11.15
C ILE A 21 5.63 6.84 -10.38
N HIS A 22 5.73 5.63 -10.95
CA HIS A 22 6.52 4.56 -10.37
C HIS A 22 7.97 5.00 -10.14
N LYS A 23 8.64 5.58 -11.14
CA LYS A 23 9.99 6.13 -11.01
C LYS A 23 10.07 7.28 -10.01
N MET A 24 9.09 8.19 -9.98
CA MET A 24 9.08 9.30 -9.02
C MET A 24 8.91 8.82 -7.58
N ILE A 25 8.06 7.82 -7.35
CA ILE A 25 7.89 7.16 -6.05
C ILE A 25 9.16 6.40 -5.69
N MET A 26 9.72 5.60 -6.60
CA MET A 26 10.93 4.81 -6.36
C MET A 26 12.19 5.66 -6.15
N ASN A 27 12.31 6.81 -6.83
CA ASN A 27 13.42 7.75 -6.66
C ASN A 27 13.33 8.51 -5.33
N GLN A 28 12.12 8.86 -4.88
CA GLN A 28 11.90 9.44 -3.55
C GLN A 28 11.85 8.39 -2.45
N ALA A 29 11.77 7.12 -2.81
CA ALA A 29 11.56 6.05 -1.86
C ALA A 29 12.69 5.99 -0.83
N SER A 30 13.94 6.39 -1.08
CA SER A 30 14.98 6.34 -0.03
C SER A 30 14.62 7.15 1.22
N THR A 31 14.26 8.41 1.05
CA THR A 31 13.86 9.30 2.16
C THR A 31 12.44 8.96 2.65
N PHE A 32 11.52 8.65 1.73
CA PHE A 32 10.17 8.22 2.08
C PHE A 32 10.17 6.94 2.92
N ARG A 33 10.96 5.93 2.52
CA ARG A 33 11.10 4.62 3.20
C ARG A 33 11.57 4.79 4.63
N GLY A 34 12.53 5.70 4.88
CA GLY A 34 13.02 5.99 6.23
C GLY A 34 11.92 6.55 7.12
N HIS A 35 11.25 7.61 6.67
CA HIS A 35 10.18 8.27 7.42
C HIS A 35 8.95 7.37 7.59
N LEU A 36 8.50 6.70 6.52
CA LEU A 36 7.37 5.78 6.61
C LEU A 36 7.68 4.60 7.52
N ARG A 37 8.87 4.00 7.44
CA ARG A 37 9.26 2.94 8.38
C ARG A 37 9.13 3.41 9.83
N ASP A 38 9.71 4.56 10.14
CA ASP A 38 9.77 5.04 11.53
C ASP A 38 8.38 5.41 12.05
N ARG A 39 7.52 5.96 11.18
CA ARG A 39 6.12 6.23 11.52
C ARG A 39 5.28 4.96 11.63
N PHE A 40 5.43 4.01 10.71
CA PHE A 40 4.57 2.82 10.66
C PHE A 40 4.95 1.75 11.67
N SER A 41 6.24 1.55 11.94
CA SER A 41 6.67 0.40 12.74
C SER A 41 5.96 0.32 14.11
N PRO A 42 5.75 1.43 14.86
CA PRO A 42 4.95 1.41 16.09
C PRO A 42 3.45 1.14 15.85
N HIS A 43 2.87 1.73 14.80
CA HIS A 43 1.44 1.59 14.49
C HIS A 43 1.07 0.20 13.97
N ILE A 44 1.95 -0.45 13.21
CA ILE A 44 1.79 -1.80 12.67
C ILE A 44 1.70 -2.82 13.81
N ALA A 45 2.52 -2.66 14.85
CA ALA A 45 2.47 -3.55 16.00
C ALA A 45 1.12 -3.49 16.71
N GLY A 46 0.62 -2.28 16.97
CA GLY A 46 -0.70 -2.08 17.58
C GLY A 46 -1.85 -2.53 16.68
N LEU A 47 -1.83 -2.16 15.40
CA LEU A 47 -2.88 -2.50 14.43
C LEU A 47 -3.06 -4.01 14.27
N TYR A 48 -1.96 -4.73 14.18
CA TYR A 48 -1.96 -6.17 13.94
C TYR A 48 -1.74 -6.98 15.22
N GLY A 49 -1.78 -6.35 16.40
CA GLY A 49 -1.71 -7.01 17.70
C GLY A 49 -0.44 -7.82 17.95
N PHE A 50 0.73 -7.31 17.55
CA PHE A 50 2.02 -7.86 17.95
C PHE A 50 2.36 -7.47 19.39
N GLY A 51 2.72 -8.46 20.21
CA GLY A 51 3.11 -8.24 21.60
C GLY A 51 4.53 -7.68 21.72
N SER A 52 4.72 -6.75 22.67
CA SER A 52 6.01 -6.09 22.92
C SER A 52 6.94 -6.86 23.85
N ASP A 53 6.41 -7.71 24.74
CA ASP A 53 7.21 -8.49 25.69
C ASP A 53 7.73 -9.78 25.05
N THR A 54 8.70 -9.65 24.15
CA THR A 54 9.25 -10.79 23.41
C THR A 54 10.28 -11.59 24.21
N ALA A 55 10.47 -11.29 25.49
CA ALA A 55 11.23 -12.15 26.40
C ALA A 55 10.38 -13.37 26.83
N ASP A 56 9.06 -13.22 26.83
CA ASP A 56 8.12 -14.32 26.99
C ASP A 56 8.03 -15.13 25.69
N LYS A 57 8.35 -16.43 25.77
CA LYS A 57 8.28 -17.36 24.64
C LYS A 57 6.87 -17.51 24.08
N SER A 58 5.84 -17.43 24.92
CA SER A 58 4.45 -17.51 24.47
C SER A 58 4.05 -16.32 23.59
N VAL A 59 4.56 -15.13 23.92
CA VAL A 59 4.37 -13.91 23.13
C VAL A 59 5.14 -14.00 21.81
N GLU A 60 6.38 -14.49 21.84
CA GLU A 60 7.17 -14.73 20.63
C GLU A 60 6.46 -15.69 19.67
N GLU A 61 5.97 -16.84 20.17
CA GLU A 61 5.22 -17.81 19.38
C GLU A 61 3.90 -17.24 18.83
N ALA A 62 3.18 -16.45 19.64
CA ALA A 62 1.96 -15.77 19.22
C ALA A 62 2.23 -14.76 18.09
N ASN A 63 3.33 -14.02 18.17
CA ASN A 63 3.76 -13.07 17.14
C ASN A 63 4.12 -13.79 15.82
N VAL A 64 4.83 -14.93 15.89
CA VAL A 64 5.11 -15.75 14.70
C VAL A 64 3.81 -16.22 14.03
N LYS A 65 2.87 -16.75 14.82
CA LYS A 65 1.54 -17.15 14.32
C LYS A 65 0.80 -15.97 13.68
N ARG A 66 0.83 -14.80 14.32
CA ARG A 66 0.21 -13.57 13.81
C ARG A 66 0.82 -13.13 12.47
N TYR A 67 2.15 -13.16 12.35
CA TYR A 67 2.83 -12.87 11.10
C TYR A 67 2.33 -13.80 9.98
N HIS A 68 2.35 -15.12 10.20
CA HIS A 68 1.90 -16.07 9.19
C HIS A 68 0.42 -15.90 8.83
N TYR A 69 -0.44 -15.68 9.83
CA TYR A 69 -1.86 -15.42 9.62
C TYR A 69 -2.09 -14.23 8.69
N LEU A 70 -1.36 -13.12 8.88
CA LEU A 70 -1.48 -11.93 8.03
C LEU A 70 -1.05 -12.16 6.58
N LEU A 71 -0.15 -13.12 6.34
CA LEU A 71 0.34 -13.50 5.03
C LEU A 71 -0.54 -14.54 4.33
N GLU A 72 -1.59 -15.06 4.98
CA GLU A 72 -2.52 -16.00 4.35
C GLU A 72 -3.35 -15.33 3.25
N GLY A 73 -3.67 -16.11 2.22
CA GLY A 73 -4.50 -15.67 1.10
C GLY A 73 -3.73 -15.01 -0.03
N SER A 74 -4.44 -14.76 -1.12
CA SER A 74 -3.94 -14.02 -2.28
C SER A 74 -5.11 -13.18 -2.82
N PRO A 75 -5.15 -11.85 -2.58
CA PRO A 75 -4.17 -11.06 -1.82
C PRO A 75 -4.07 -11.44 -0.32
N PRO A 76 -2.93 -11.16 0.35
CA PRO A 76 -2.76 -11.39 1.78
C PRO A 76 -3.73 -10.60 2.65
N ARG A 77 -4.06 -11.12 3.84
CA ARG A 77 -4.98 -10.47 4.79
C ARG A 77 -4.61 -9.04 5.15
N TYR A 78 -3.32 -8.70 5.25
CA TYR A 78 -2.89 -7.33 5.58
C TYR A 78 -3.25 -6.28 4.52
N CYS A 79 -3.69 -6.69 3.32
CA CYS A 79 -4.17 -5.76 2.30
C CYS A 79 -5.59 -5.24 2.56
N TYR A 80 -6.26 -5.75 3.60
CA TYR A 80 -7.66 -5.48 3.93
C TYR A 80 -7.80 -4.68 5.22
N LYS A 81 -8.85 -3.85 5.30
CA LYS A 81 -9.20 -3.11 6.53
C LYS A 81 -9.61 -4.05 7.65
N PHE A 82 -10.46 -5.02 7.36
CA PHE A 82 -10.99 -6.00 8.31
C PHE A 82 -10.23 -7.32 8.17
N TRP A 83 -8.93 -7.28 8.44
CA TRP A 83 -7.98 -8.38 8.18
C TRP A 83 -8.18 -9.61 9.08
N ASP A 84 -8.78 -9.43 10.25
CA ASP A 84 -8.97 -10.43 11.31
C ASP A 84 -10.27 -11.23 11.18
N GLN A 85 -11.14 -10.85 10.24
CA GLN A 85 -12.38 -11.55 9.97
C GLN A 85 -12.12 -12.85 9.18
N THR A 86 -13.06 -13.79 9.29
CA THR A 86 -13.04 -15.04 8.50
C THR A 86 -12.95 -14.74 7.00
N THR A 87 -13.69 -13.74 6.54
CA THR A 87 -13.63 -13.18 5.19
C THR A 87 -13.12 -11.74 5.27
N PRO A 88 -11.86 -11.48 4.90
CA PRO A 88 -11.32 -10.12 4.95
C PRO A 88 -12.04 -9.15 4.01
N GLU A 89 -12.35 -7.96 4.52
CA GLU A 89 -13.09 -6.93 3.79
C GLU A 89 -12.37 -5.58 3.76
N GLY A 90 -12.73 -4.73 2.79
CA GLY A 90 -12.17 -3.38 2.66
C GLY A 90 -10.75 -3.35 2.10
N TYR A 91 -10.52 -4.03 0.98
CA TYR A 91 -9.24 -4.01 0.25
C TYR A 91 -8.79 -2.57 -0.06
N ALA A 92 -7.51 -2.27 0.19
CA ALA A 92 -6.87 -0.95 -0.01
C ALA A 92 -7.45 0.22 0.80
N GLN A 93 -8.30 -0.04 1.80
CA GLN A 93 -8.92 1.01 2.65
C GLN A 93 -8.20 1.20 3.99
N HIS A 94 -6.88 1.03 4.00
CA HIS A 94 -6.11 1.05 5.23
C HIS A 94 -5.81 2.51 5.65
N PRO A 95 -6.35 2.98 6.79
CA PRO A 95 -6.33 4.41 7.13
C PRO A 95 -4.92 4.96 7.36
N LEU A 96 -4.01 4.15 7.91
CA LEU A 96 -2.62 4.57 8.15
C LEU A 96 -1.83 4.84 6.85
N LEU A 97 -2.24 4.26 5.73
CA LEU A 97 -1.54 4.41 4.45
C LEU A 97 -1.74 5.81 3.87
N MET A 98 -2.95 6.35 3.98
CA MET A 98 -3.28 7.67 3.42
C MET A 98 -2.69 8.81 4.25
N SER A 99 -2.76 8.75 5.59
CA SER A 99 -2.18 9.79 6.46
C SER A 99 -0.68 9.97 6.26
N SER A 100 0.00 8.90 5.84
CA SER A 100 1.45 8.91 5.66
C SER A 100 1.87 9.28 4.23
N LEU A 101 1.06 8.94 3.23
CA LEU A 101 1.21 9.54 1.90
C LEU A 101 0.98 11.05 1.95
N GLN A 102 -0.04 11.50 2.69
CA GLN A 102 -0.35 12.91 2.84
C GLN A 102 0.84 13.67 3.42
N GLU A 103 1.39 13.20 4.55
CA GLU A 103 2.54 13.85 5.20
C GLU A 103 3.77 13.95 4.31
N TYR A 104 3.95 13.05 3.33
CA TYR A 104 5.18 13.05 2.55
C TYR A 104 5.05 13.65 1.16
N LEU A 105 3.91 13.43 0.50
CA LEU A 105 3.70 13.88 -0.87
C LEU A 105 2.83 15.13 -0.93
N PHE A 106 2.09 15.45 0.12
CA PHE A 106 1.06 16.48 0.11
C PHE A 106 1.07 17.40 1.35
N SER A 107 2.16 17.44 2.13
CA SER A 107 2.22 18.25 3.37
C SER A 107 2.31 19.75 3.11
N GLY A 108 2.90 20.13 1.99
CA GLY A 108 3.10 21.51 1.58
C GLY A 108 2.80 21.74 0.10
N PRO A 109 2.59 23.00 -0.30
CA PRO A 109 2.26 23.37 -1.69
C PRO A 109 3.39 23.07 -2.69
N LEU A 110 4.63 22.92 -2.20
CA LEU A 110 5.80 22.63 -3.02
C LEU A 110 6.11 21.14 -3.13
N ASP A 111 5.41 20.29 -2.37
CA ASP A 111 5.62 18.84 -2.39
C ASP A 111 5.21 18.25 -3.74
N ILE A 112 5.81 17.11 -4.07
CA ILE A 112 5.67 16.54 -5.41
C ILE A 112 4.23 16.08 -5.69
N GLY A 113 3.52 15.55 -4.69
CA GLY A 113 2.10 15.23 -4.82
C GLY A 113 1.26 16.49 -5.02
N SER A 114 1.50 17.54 -4.22
CA SER A 114 0.81 18.84 -4.34
C SER A 114 1.01 19.51 -5.70
N ARG A 115 2.22 19.46 -6.25
CA ARG A 115 2.53 20.05 -7.57
C ARG A 115 2.02 19.23 -8.75
N ASN A 116 1.80 17.93 -8.54
CA ASN A 116 1.41 16.99 -9.60
C ASN A 116 0.08 16.29 -9.28
N GLN A 117 -0.86 16.99 -8.64
CA GLN A 117 -2.17 16.44 -8.23
C GLN A 117 -2.89 15.69 -9.36
N HIS A 118 -2.83 16.20 -10.59
CA HIS A 118 -3.42 15.56 -11.77
C HIS A 118 -2.86 14.16 -12.08
N GLN A 119 -1.62 13.88 -11.69
CA GLN A 119 -0.99 12.56 -11.85
C GLN A 119 -1.33 11.61 -10.70
N PHE A 120 -1.79 12.14 -9.58
CA PHE A 120 -2.21 11.37 -8.42
C PHE A 120 -3.73 11.23 -8.30
N ASN A 121 -4.51 11.85 -9.20
CA ASN A 121 -5.97 11.76 -9.23
C ASN A 121 -6.47 11.00 -10.48
N PRO A 122 -6.99 9.78 -10.35
CA PRO A 122 -7.17 8.99 -9.12
C PRO A 122 -5.87 8.34 -8.61
N VAL A 123 -5.75 8.05 -7.29
CA VAL A 123 -4.50 7.50 -6.68
C VAL A 123 -3.91 6.38 -7.54
N PRO A 124 -2.67 6.46 -8.03
CA PRO A 124 -2.13 5.49 -8.97
C PRO A 124 -2.04 4.08 -8.37
N LEU A 125 -2.30 3.05 -9.17
CA LEU A 125 -2.18 1.66 -8.74
C LEU A 125 -0.78 1.32 -8.17
N PRO A 126 0.34 1.79 -8.76
CA PRO A 126 1.66 1.61 -8.15
C PRO A 126 1.80 2.25 -6.77
N THR A 127 1.10 3.36 -6.50
CA THR A 127 1.11 3.99 -5.18
C THR A 127 0.46 3.07 -4.14
N ILE A 128 -0.66 2.44 -4.48
CA ILE A 128 -1.32 1.47 -3.58
C ILE A 128 -0.42 0.24 -3.36
N ALA A 129 0.17 -0.30 -4.43
CA ALA A 129 1.07 -1.44 -4.35
C ALA A 129 2.30 -1.15 -3.48
N PHE A 130 2.86 0.05 -3.61
CA PHE A 130 3.98 0.48 -2.79
C PHE A 130 3.62 0.60 -1.31
N LEU A 131 2.43 1.10 -0.99
CA LEU A 131 1.97 1.15 0.40
C LEU A 131 1.82 -0.23 1.03
N PHE A 132 1.23 -1.19 0.31
CA PHE A 132 1.20 -2.58 0.76
C PHE A 132 2.59 -3.18 0.93
N THR A 133 3.54 -2.78 0.09
CA THR A 133 4.94 -3.20 0.20
C THR A 133 5.59 -2.68 1.49
N ILE A 134 5.27 -1.45 1.89
CA ILE A 134 5.76 -0.89 3.16
C ILE A 134 5.13 -1.61 4.36
N VAL A 135 3.83 -1.92 4.30
CA VAL A 135 3.18 -2.76 5.32
C VAL A 135 3.88 -4.11 5.41
N ARG A 136 4.11 -4.76 4.27
CA ARG A 136 4.80 -6.05 4.20
C ARG A 136 6.19 -6.00 4.84
N PHE A 137 6.99 -4.99 4.50
CA PHE A 137 8.29 -4.78 5.12
C PHE A 137 8.19 -4.60 6.64
N CYS A 138 7.23 -3.80 7.13
CA CYS A 138 7.03 -3.62 8.56
C CYS A 138 6.62 -4.93 9.26
N LEU A 139 5.85 -5.78 8.60
CA LEU A 139 5.48 -7.12 9.09
C LEU A 139 6.68 -8.08 9.08
N ASP A 140 7.54 -8.03 8.06
CA ASP A 140 8.73 -8.88 7.99
C ASP A 140 9.70 -8.63 9.15
N LYS A 141 9.68 -7.43 9.76
CA LYS A 141 10.40 -7.15 11.00
C LYS A 141 9.96 -8.06 12.15
N TRP A 142 8.75 -8.62 12.11
CA TRP A 142 8.17 -9.50 13.14
C TRP A 142 8.18 -10.98 12.74
N LYS A 143 8.76 -11.34 11.59
CA LYS A 143 8.76 -12.71 11.04
C LYS A 143 9.18 -13.79 12.04
N HIS A 144 10.11 -13.47 12.94
CA HIS A 144 10.65 -14.41 13.94
C HIS A 144 10.06 -14.17 15.34
N GLY A 145 8.92 -13.50 15.45
CA GLY A 145 8.27 -13.20 16.73
C GLY A 145 8.88 -12.04 17.52
N LYS A 146 10.07 -11.58 17.12
CA LYS A 146 10.82 -10.46 17.72
C LYS A 146 11.02 -9.35 16.72
N LEU A 147 10.90 -8.10 17.17
CA LEU A 147 11.10 -6.92 16.33
C LEU A 147 12.55 -6.80 15.85
N ASN A 148 12.79 -7.02 14.56
CA ASN A 148 14.08 -6.82 13.92
C ASN A 148 14.23 -5.39 13.38
N ASN A 149 14.85 -4.51 14.17
CA ASN A 149 15.16 -3.14 13.74
C ASN A 149 16.35 -3.01 12.77
N LYS A 150 17.06 -4.11 12.48
CA LYS A 150 18.19 -4.13 11.53
C LYS A 150 17.76 -4.45 10.10
N LEU A 151 16.52 -4.92 9.89
CA LEU A 151 15.99 -5.22 8.56
C LEU A 151 15.95 -3.93 7.72
N LYS A 152 16.44 -4.02 6.48
CA LYS A 152 16.52 -2.88 5.57
C LYS A 152 15.48 -3.04 4.46
N PHE A 153 14.77 -1.96 4.14
CA PHE A 153 13.95 -1.93 2.93
C PHE A 153 14.88 -1.72 1.74
N THR A 154 15.11 -2.77 0.96
CA THR A 154 15.99 -2.72 -0.22
C THR A 154 15.21 -3.01 -1.49
N GLU A 155 15.66 -2.45 -2.61
CA GLU A 155 15.07 -2.74 -3.92
C GLU A 155 15.27 -4.21 -4.31
N THR A 156 16.34 -4.85 -3.85
CA THR A 156 16.62 -6.27 -4.10
C THR A 156 15.63 -7.21 -3.41
N GLU A 157 15.04 -6.81 -2.28
CA GLU A 157 14.10 -7.63 -1.51
C GLU A 157 12.63 -7.19 -1.67
N TYR A 158 12.41 -5.93 -2.05
CA TYR A 158 11.07 -5.30 -2.09
C TYR A 158 10.77 -4.55 -3.39
N GLY A 159 11.63 -4.64 -4.41
CA GLY A 159 11.48 -3.93 -5.68
C GLY A 159 10.62 -4.66 -6.72
N ASP A 160 10.80 -4.31 -7.99
CA ASP A 160 9.94 -4.70 -9.12
C ASP A 160 10.41 -5.98 -9.85
N SER A 161 11.30 -6.75 -9.24
CA SER A 161 11.67 -8.07 -9.78
C SER A 161 10.55 -9.08 -9.56
N LYS A 162 10.53 -10.12 -10.40
CA LYS A 162 9.60 -11.24 -10.27
C LYS A 162 9.65 -11.84 -8.86
N ASP A 163 8.48 -12.21 -8.35
CA ASP A 163 8.27 -12.81 -7.01
C ASP A 163 8.54 -11.88 -5.82
N LEU A 164 8.97 -10.62 -6.06
CA LEU A 164 9.13 -9.64 -4.99
C LEU A 164 7.81 -9.02 -4.56
N PRO A 165 7.70 -8.57 -3.29
CA PRO A 165 6.47 -8.02 -2.74
C PRO A 165 5.83 -6.91 -3.58
N PHE A 166 6.61 -5.90 -4.03
CA PHE A 166 6.02 -4.80 -4.80
C PHE A 166 5.39 -5.27 -6.10
N ARG A 167 6.07 -6.15 -6.84
CA ARG A 167 5.55 -6.70 -8.08
C ARG A 167 4.25 -7.48 -7.85
N ASN A 168 4.21 -8.34 -6.83
CA ASN A 168 3.01 -9.10 -6.48
C ASN A 168 1.84 -8.17 -6.07
N HIS A 169 2.12 -7.15 -5.26
CA HIS A 169 1.09 -6.17 -4.90
C HIS A 169 0.57 -5.40 -6.11
N LEU A 170 1.45 -5.05 -7.06
CA LEU A 170 1.06 -4.35 -8.27
C LEU A 170 0.15 -5.22 -9.14
N ASP A 171 0.47 -6.50 -9.27
CA ASP A 171 -0.34 -7.45 -10.04
C ASP A 171 -1.71 -7.66 -9.37
N TRP A 172 -1.78 -7.88 -8.04
CA TRP A 172 -3.06 -7.95 -7.33
C TRP A 172 -3.92 -6.69 -7.45
N VAL A 173 -3.31 -5.51 -7.36
CA VAL A 173 -4.03 -4.24 -7.48
C VAL A 173 -4.54 -4.03 -8.91
N LYS A 174 -3.81 -4.49 -9.93
CA LYS A 174 -4.25 -4.46 -11.33
C LYS A 174 -5.42 -5.42 -11.57
N GLU A 175 -5.30 -6.67 -11.12
CA GLU A 175 -6.39 -7.66 -11.21
C GLU A 175 -7.66 -7.15 -10.52
N TRP A 176 -7.53 -6.57 -9.33
CA TRP A 176 -8.65 -5.93 -8.62
C TRP A 176 -9.27 -4.77 -9.44
N SER A 177 -8.43 -3.94 -10.05
CA SER A 177 -8.88 -2.84 -10.92
C SER A 177 -9.58 -3.34 -12.20
N GLU A 178 -9.21 -4.51 -12.71
CA GLU A 178 -9.82 -5.11 -13.90
C GLU A 178 -11.17 -5.78 -13.57
N MET A 179 -11.28 -6.40 -12.38
CA MET A 179 -12.54 -7.02 -11.93
C MET A 179 -13.64 -6.00 -11.63
N MET A 180 -13.26 -4.81 -11.12
CA MET A 180 -14.23 -3.81 -10.64
C MET A 180 -13.86 -2.37 -11.04
N PRO A 181 -13.69 -2.06 -12.35
CA PRO A 181 -13.03 -0.84 -12.82
C PRO A 181 -13.65 0.45 -12.28
N ASP A 182 -14.98 0.57 -12.32
CA ASP A 182 -15.67 1.78 -11.86
C ASP A 182 -15.62 1.94 -10.33
N ALA A 183 -15.77 0.85 -9.59
CA ALA A 183 -15.73 0.88 -8.13
C ALA A 183 -14.30 1.20 -7.63
N VAL A 184 -13.29 0.56 -8.24
CA VAL A 184 -11.88 0.81 -7.96
C VAL A 184 -11.50 2.25 -8.29
N ARG A 185 -11.92 2.77 -9.46
CA ARG A 185 -11.68 4.16 -9.83
C ARG A 185 -12.31 5.13 -8.82
N ARG A 186 -13.58 4.93 -8.44
CA ARG A 186 -14.25 5.75 -7.43
C ARG A 186 -13.52 5.70 -6.09
N LEU A 187 -13.12 4.52 -5.63
CA LEU A 187 -12.36 4.40 -4.38
C LEU A 187 -11.05 5.18 -4.47
N ARG A 188 -10.31 5.06 -5.57
CA ARG A 188 -9.04 5.79 -5.76
C ARG A 188 -9.22 7.32 -5.82
N VAL A 189 -10.36 7.83 -6.29
CA VAL A 189 -10.70 9.27 -6.17
C VAL A 189 -10.97 9.65 -4.72
N VAL A 190 -11.73 8.84 -3.98
CA VAL A 190 -11.99 9.07 -2.55
C VAL A 190 -10.68 9.09 -1.76
N LEU A 191 -9.80 8.12 -2.00
CA LEU A 191 -8.47 8.08 -1.40
C LEU A 191 -7.66 9.33 -1.73
N PHE A 192 -7.68 9.79 -2.98
CA PHE A 192 -6.98 11.02 -3.39
C PHE A 192 -7.50 12.25 -2.64
N ASN A 193 -8.82 12.38 -2.52
CA ASN A 193 -9.44 13.52 -1.82
C ASN A 193 -9.12 13.53 -0.32
N GLN A 194 -8.74 12.40 0.28
CA GLN A 194 -8.25 12.34 1.67
C GLN A 194 -6.81 12.83 1.82
N LEU A 195 -6.06 12.99 0.72
CA LEU A 195 -4.68 13.47 0.72
C LEU A 195 -4.57 14.99 0.60
N LEU A 196 -5.65 15.69 0.24
CA LEU A 196 -5.72 17.15 0.13
C LEU A 196 -6.15 17.77 1.47
#